data_AF-A0A7S3W1K7-F1
#
_entry.id   AF-A0A7S3W1K7-F1
#
_cell.length_a   1.000
_cell.length_b   1.000
_cell.length_c   1.000
_cell.angle_alpha   90.00
_cell.angle_beta   90.00
_cell.angle_gamma   90.00
#
_symmetry.space_group_name_H-M   'P 1'
#
loop_
_entity.id
_entity.type
_entity.pdbx_description
1 polymer ?
#
loop_
_entity_poly.entity_id
_entity_poly.type
_entity_poly.pdbx_seq_one_letter_code
_entity_poly.pdbx_strand_id
1 'polypeptide(L)'
;NTVESFEVITDYVESCFQKQLLAETSTSERDYNQLLKGDPLVHCCLYFIAPHRLKYIDLAFMRRLHKWVNIVPIIAKSDTMTTKEKDEFKEHVRKTLEDEEIELYAFDQDIIQKMEQQDNQVYKPPWAVIGSTEAIRDA
;
A
#
# COMPACT_ATOMS: atom_id res chain seq x y z
N ASN A 1 12.62 6.78 18.56
CA ASN A 1 11.71 7.80 17.99
C ASN A 1 11.02 7.38 16.69
N THR A 2 11.25 6.18 16.11
CA THR A 2 10.51 5.73 14.91
C THR A 2 9.09 5.24 15.20
N VAL A 3 8.84 4.67 16.38
CA VAL A 3 7.51 4.18 16.79
C VAL A 3 6.50 5.33 16.87
N GLU A 4 6.90 6.47 17.44
CA GLU A 4 6.09 7.70 17.51
C GLU A 4 5.73 8.25 16.11
N SER A 5 6.61 8.07 15.12
CA SER A 5 6.34 8.55 13.75
C SER A 5 5.21 7.78 13.08
N PHE A 6 5.04 6.50 13.43
CA PHE A 6 4.00 5.65 12.86
C PHE A 6 2.63 5.89 13.50
N GLU A 7 2.59 6.23 14.79
CA GLU A 7 1.35 6.57 15.49
C GLU A 7 0.66 7.77 14.85
N VAL A 8 1.41 8.82 14.48
CA VAL A 8 0.85 10.01 13.79
C VAL A 8 0.14 9.63 12.49
N ILE A 9 0.68 8.67 11.74
CA ILE A 9 0.09 8.21 10.47
C ILE A 9 -1.18 7.42 10.75
N THR A 10 -1.14 6.50 11.72
CA THR A 10 -2.32 5.72 12.11
C THR A 10 -3.44 6.63 12.60
N ASP A 11 -3.13 7.58 13.48
CA ASP A 11 -4.11 8.53 14.03
C ASP A 11 -4.72 9.42 12.93
N TYR A 12 -3.92 9.80 11.92
CA TYR A 12 -4.43 10.55 10.78
C TYR A 12 -5.43 9.73 9.96
N VAL A 13 -5.12 8.47 9.64
CA VAL A 13 -6.00 7.59 8.87
C VAL A 13 -7.28 7.28 9.66
N GLU A 14 -7.15 6.99 10.96
CA GLU A 14 -8.29 6.79 11.86
C GLU A 14 -9.18 8.04 11.93
N SER A 15 -8.58 9.24 12.00
CA SER A 15 -9.33 10.51 11.99
C SER A 15 -10.09 10.73 10.68
N CYS A 16 -9.48 10.42 9.53
CA CYS A 16 -10.14 10.46 8.23
C CYS A 16 -11.35 9.53 8.18
N PHE A 17 -11.19 8.29 8.64
CA PHE A 17 -12.28 7.31 8.70
C PHE A 17 -13.40 7.76 9.64
N GLN A 18 -13.08 8.30 10.82
CA GLN A 18 -14.07 8.83 11.77
C GLN A 18 -14.86 10.00 11.19
N LYS A 19 -14.22 10.90 10.44
CA LYS A 19 -14.91 12.02 9.77
C LYS A 19 -15.93 11.51 8.76
N GLN A 20 -15.57 10.48 7.98
CA GLN A 20 -16.48 9.84 7.03
C GLN A 20 -17.68 9.22 7.76
N LEU A 21 -17.42 8.41 8.81
CA LEU A 21 -18.46 7.76 9.59
C LEU A 21 -19.43 8.76 10.23
N LEU A 22 -18.91 9.85 10.80
CA LEU A 22 -19.71 10.92 11.38
C LEU A 22 -20.59 11.58 10.32
N ALA A 23 -20.04 11.89 9.15
CA ALA A 23 -20.80 12.51 8.09
C ALA A 23 -21.89 11.61 7.48
N GLU A 24 -21.69 10.29 7.48
CA GLU A 24 -22.70 9.31 7.07
C GLU A 24 -23.78 9.06 8.13
N THR A 25 -23.43 9.14 9.42
CA THR A 25 -24.35 8.85 10.53
C THR A 25 -25.14 10.09 10.99
N SER A 26 -24.59 11.29 10.79
CA SER A 26 -25.20 12.56 11.20
C SER A 26 -26.42 12.93 10.35
N THR A 27 -27.51 13.30 11.01
CA THR A 27 -28.72 13.86 10.38
C THR A 27 -28.61 15.36 10.04
N SER A 28 -27.44 15.97 10.31
CA SER A 28 -27.22 17.41 10.13
C SER A 28 -26.80 17.75 8.69
N GLU A 29 -27.50 18.70 8.06
CA GLU A 29 -27.17 19.18 6.70
C GLU A 29 -25.73 19.74 6.57
N ARG A 30 -25.11 20.18 7.68
CA ARG A 30 -23.72 20.68 7.69
C ARG A 30 -22.68 19.58 7.43
N ASP A 31 -22.89 18.39 7.99
CA ASP A 31 -21.96 17.26 7.85
C ASP A 31 -22.09 16.62 6.47
N TYR A 32 -23.31 16.55 5.95
CA TYR A 32 -23.57 16.17 4.55
C TYR A 32 -22.92 17.13 3.54
N ASN A 33 -23.00 18.44 3.80
CA ASN A 33 -22.30 19.45 2.98
C ASN A 33 -20.77 19.36 3.07
N GLN A 34 -20.22 18.69 4.09
CA GLN A 34 -18.79 18.45 4.22
C GLN A 34 -18.32 17.30 3.31
N LEU A 35 -19.15 16.25 3.13
CA LEU A 35 -18.91 15.20 2.12
C LEU A 35 -18.92 15.75 0.69
N LEU A 36 -19.76 16.76 0.42
CA LEU A 36 -19.83 17.42 -0.90
C LEU A 36 -18.56 18.21 -1.25
N LYS A 37 -17.70 18.55 -0.27
CA LYS A 37 -16.45 19.28 -0.51
C LYS A 37 -15.28 18.36 -0.89
N GLY A 38 -15.40 17.05 -0.66
CA GLY A 38 -14.39 16.05 -1.00
C GLY A 38 -14.40 14.89 -0.02
N ASP A 39 -14.07 13.70 -0.52
CA ASP A 39 -13.94 12.48 0.28
C ASP A 39 -12.70 12.58 1.19
N PRO A 40 -12.86 12.57 2.54
CA PRO A 40 -11.75 12.64 3.46
C PRO A 40 -10.97 11.31 3.59
N LEU A 41 -11.48 10.22 3.02
CA LEU A 41 -10.92 8.88 3.19
C LEU A 41 -9.59 8.71 2.45
N VAL A 42 -8.67 7.97 3.08
CA VAL A 42 -7.46 7.49 2.41
C VAL A 42 -7.80 6.17 1.72
N HIS A 43 -7.90 6.18 0.39
CA HIS A 43 -8.30 4.98 -0.37
C HIS A 43 -7.22 3.91 -0.45
N CYS A 44 -5.95 4.30 -0.45
CA CYS A 44 -4.81 3.41 -0.67
C CYS A 44 -3.56 3.89 0.06
N CYS A 45 -2.85 2.95 0.68
CA CYS A 45 -1.55 3.16 1.30
C CYS A 45 -0.47 2.38 0.51
N LEU A 46 0.40 3.12 -0.18
CA LEU A 46 1.57 2.54 -0.85
C LEU A 46 2.68 2.36 0.18
N TYR A 47 2.94 1.13 0.60
CA TYR A 47 3.91 0.83 1.65
C TYR A 47 5.24 0.38 1.06
N PHE A 48 6.29 1.18 1.24
CA PHE A 48 7.62 0.91 0.68
C PHE A 48 8.45 0.04 1.63
N ILE A 49 8.72 -1.18 1.19
CA ILE A 49 9.59 -2.16 1.85
C ILE A 49 11.01 -1.96 1.30
N ALA A 50 11.99 -1.94 2.20
CA ALA A 50 13.39 -1.85 1.82
C ALA A 50 13.84 -3.13 1.07
N PRO A 51 14.72 -3.01 0.05
CA PRO A 51 15.22 -4.20 -0.64
C PRO A 51 16.01 -5.09 0.33
N HIS A 52 15.93 -6.40 0.11
CA HIS A 52 16.61 -7.46 0.87
C HIS A 52 16.19 -7.64 2.34
N ARG A 53 15.45 -6.70 2.95
CA ARG A 53 15.13 -6.74 4.38
C ARG A 53 13.72 -6.25 4.67
N LEU A 54 12.88 -7.18 5.14
CA LEU A 54 11.60 -6.89 5.78
C LEU A 54 11.84 -6.75 7.29
N LYS A 55 11.52 -5.59 7.88
CA LYS A 55 11.75 -5.38 9.31
C LYS A 55 10.50 -5.74 10.10
N TYR A 56 10.70 -6.17 11.34
CA TYR A 56 9.60 -6.44 12.27
C TYR A 56 8.70 -5.22 12.50
N ILE A 57 9.29 -4.02 12.53
CA ILE A 57 8.51 -2.78 12.66
C ILE A 57 7.58 -2.54 11.46
N ASP A 58 7.98 -2.99 10.27
CA ASP A 58 7.18 -2.86 9.06
C ASP A 58 5.92 -3.75 9.17
N LEU A 59 6.10 -4.99 9.66
CA LEU A 59 5.02 -5.93 9.95
C LEU A 59 4.07 -5.39 11.02
N ALA A 60 4.60 -4.91 12.14
CA ALA A 60 3.81 -4.33 13.22
C ALA A 60 2.98 -3.13 12.75
N PHE A 61 3.54 -2.31 11.86
CA PHE A 61 2.83 -1.17 11.28
C PHE A 61 1.72 -1.60 10.32
N MET A 62 2.02 -2.48 9.36
CA MET A 62 1.04 -3.00 8.41
C MET A 62 -0.10 -3.74 9.14
N ARG A 63 0.22 -4.48 10.20
CA ARG A 63 -0.76 -5.15 11.06
C ARG A 63 -1.71 -4.17 11.77
N ARG A 64 -1.28 -2.96 12.10
CA ARG A 64 -2.18 -1.95 12.69
C ARG A 64 -3.02 -1.24 11.63
N LEU A 65 -2.42 -1.00 10.46
CA LEU A 65 -3.00 -0.13 9.44
C LEU A 65 -3.93 -0.85 8.45
N HIS A 66 -3.75 -2.14 8.19
CA HIS A 66 -4.51 -2.87 7.14
C HIS A 66 -6.03 -2.87 7.34
N LYS A 67 -6.51 -2.69 8.58
CA LYS A 67 -7.95 -2.64 8.89
C LYS A 67 -8.61 -1.34 8.47
N TRP A 68 -7.83 -0.29 8.30
CA TRP A 68 -8.33 1.07 8.07
C TRP A 68 -8.14 1.53 6.63
N VAL A 69 -7.14 0.99 5.93
CA VAL A 69 -6.81 1.37 4.56
C VAL A 69 -6.25 0.19 3.78
N ASN A 70 -6.55 0.17 2.49
CA ASN A 70 -6.00 -0.81 1.55
C ASN A 70 -4.49 -0.62 1.40
N ILE A 71 -3.70 -1.60 1.86
CA ILE A 71 -2.24 -1.55 1.76
C ILE A 71 -1.76 -2.26 0.49
N VAL A 72 -0.92 -1.55 -0.26
CA VAL A 72 -0.24 -2.03 -1.46
C VAL A 72 1.26 -2.07 -1.17
N PRO A 73 1.84 -3.26 -0.88
CA PRO A 73 3.26 -3.37 -0.57
C PRO A 73 4.12 -3.26 -1.82
N ILE A 74 5.13 -2.38 -1.76
CA ILE A 74 6.03 -2.08 -2.86
C ILE A 74 7.48 -2.29 -2.39
N ILE A 75 8.25 -3.10 -3.11
CA ILE A 75 9.69 -3.24 -2.91
C ILE A 75 10.37 -2.05 -3.60
N ALA A 76 10.97 -1.16 -2.80
CA ALA A 76 11.67 0.02 -3.30
C ALA A 76 13.06 -0.35 -3.85
N LYS A 77 13.62 0.51 -4.72
CA LYS A 77 15.00 0.40 -5.22
C LYS A 77 15.33 -1.02 -5.73
N SER A 78 14.44 -1.56 -6.56
CA SER A 78 14.57 -2.95 -7.04
C SER A 78 15.71 -3.17 -8.04
N ASP A 79 16.41 -2.11 -8.44
CA ASP A 79 17.69 -2.11 -9.16
C ASP A 79 18.84 -2.69 -8.32
N THR A 80 18.71 -2.65 -6.98
CA THR A 80 19.70 -3.20 -6.05
C THR A 80 19.62 -4.73 -5.88
N MET A 81 18.72 -5.38 -6.61
CA MET A 81 18.45 -6.82 -6.52
C MET A 81 18.57 -7.47 -7.88
N THR A 82 19.20 -8.64 -7.94
CA THR A 82 19.14 -9.51 -9.12
C THR A 82 17.73 -10.07 -9.30
N THR A 83 17.39 -10.55 -10.49
CA THR A 83 16.08 -11.17 -10.76
C THR A 83 15.79 -12.32 -9.79
N LYS A 84 16.81 -13.14 -9.49
CA LYS A 84 16.68 -14.27 -8.56
C LYS A 84 16.41 -13.81 -7.12
N GLU A 85 17.19 -12.86 -6.62
CA GLU A 85 16.99 -12.31 -5.26
C GLU A 85 15.63 -11.62 -5.13
N LYS A 86 15.17 -10.95 -6.21
CA LYS A 86 13.86 -10.30 -6.25
C LYS A 86 12.72 -11.32 -6.11
N ASP A 87 12.80 -12.44 -6.81
CA ASP A 87 11.78 -13.49 -6.74
C ASP A 87 11.78 -14.18 -5.37
N GLU A 88 12.95 -14.51 -4.83
CA GLU A 88 13.10 -15.08 -3.49
C GLU A 88 12.56 -14.12 -2.41
N PHE A 89 12.86 -12.82 -2.52
CA PHE A 89 12.39 -11.83 -1.56
C PHE A 89 10.89 -11.57 -1.67
N LYS A 90 10.33 -11.53 -2.88
CA LYS A 90 8.86 -11.43 -3.07
C LYS A 90 8.14 -12.58 -2.41
N GLU A 91 8.65 -13.80 -2.55
CA GLU A 91 8.07 -14.99 -1.93
C GLU A 91 8.18 -14.91 -0.41
N HIS A 92 9.35 -14.54 0.10
CA HIS A 92 9.57 -14.35 1.53
C HIS A 92 8.63 -13.31 2.15
N VAL A 93 8.46 -12.16 1.49
CA VAL A 93 7.53 -11.11 1.93
C VAL A 93 6.09 -11.62 1.92
N ARG A 94 5.64 -12.28 0.85
CA ARG A 94 4.27 -12.79 0.75
C ARG A 94 3.97 -13.79 1.88
N LYS A 95 4.86 -14.75 2.09
CA LYS A 95 4.72 -15.75 3.14
C LYS A 95 4.67 -15.10 4.53
N THR A 96 5.56 -14.14 4.79
CA THR A 96 5.60 -13.46 6.10
C THR A 96 4.33 -12.64 6.35
N LEU A 97 3.77 -12.00 5.32
CA LEU A 97 2.52 -11.25 5.44
C LEU A 97 1.31 -12.17 5.66
N GLU A 98 1.30 -13.35 5.04
CA GLU A 98 0.30 -14.39 5.27
C GLU A 98 0.40 -14.98 6.68
N ASP A 99 1.61 -15.29 7.15
CA ASP A 99 1.88 -15.81 8.50
C ASP A 99 1.44 -14.82 9.61
N GLU A 100 1.53 -13.51 9.35
CA GLU A 100 1.10 -12.44 10.28
C GLU A 100 -0.38 -12.03 10.11
N GLU A 101 -1.14 -12.71 9.24
CA GLU A 101 -2.56 -12.45 8.95
C GLU A 101 -2.84 -11.00 8.51
N ILE A 102 -1.95 -10.41 7.72
CA ILE A 102 -2.08 -9.04 7.24
C ILE A 102 -2.86 -9.03 5.92
N GLU A 103 -4.06 -8.44 5.93
CA GLU A 103 -4.87 -8.28 4.72
C GLU A 103 -4.29 -7.20 3.81
N LEU A 104 -3.90 -7.60 2.60
CA LEU A 104 -3.39 -6.69 1.57
C LEU A 104 -4.51 -6.37 0.58
N TYR A 105 -4.34 -5.28 -0.17
CA TYR A 105 -5.26 -4.98 -1.26
C TYR A 105 -5.25 -6.09 -2.31
N ALA A 106 -6.40 -6.75 -2.47
CA ALA A 106 -6.61 -7.76 -3.49
C ALA A 106 -6.98 -7.07 -4.80
N PHE A 107 -6.07 -7.14 -5.77
CA PHE A 107 -6.34 -6.65 -7.12
C PHE A 107 -7.33 -7.58 -7.81
N ASP A 108 -8.22 -6.98 -8.60
CA ASP A 108 -9.13 -7.74 -9.45
C ASP A 108 -8.34 -8.65 -10.41
N GLN A 109 -8.56 -9.96 -10.29
CA GLN A 109 -7.83 -10.96 -11.07
C GLN A 109 -8.09 -10.79 -12.56
N ASP A 110 -9.27 -10.34 -12.97
CA ASP A 110 -9.60 -10.14 -14.38
C ASP A 110 -8.79 -8.97 -14.97
N ILE A 111 -8.52 -7.94 -14.16
CA ILE A 111 -7.69 -6.80 -14.56
C ILE A 111 -6.23 -7.23 -14.66
N ILE A 112 -5.73 -7.96 -13.65
CA ILE A 112 -4.36 -8.47 -13.67
C ILE A 112 -4.14 -9.38 -14.87
N GLN A 113 -5.02 -10.34 -15.13
CA GLN A 113 -4.92 -11.25 -16.26
C GLN A 113 -4.89 -10.53 -17.61
N LYS A 114 -5.72 -9.49 -17.79
CA LYS A 114 -5.69 -8.66 -19.01
C LYS A 114 -4.35 -7.95 -19.18
N MET A 115 -3.79 -7.40 -18.10
CA MET A 115 -2.46 -6.79 -18.14
C MET A 115 -1.35 -7.82 -18.43
N GLU A 116 -1.41 -8.99 -17.79
CA GLU A 116 -0.45 -10.09 -18.02
C GLU A 116 -0.47 -10.57 -19.47
N GLN A 117 -1.65 -10.66 -20.09
CA GLN A 117 -1.81 -11.03 -21.50
C GLN A 117 -1.22 -9.98 -22.43
N GLN A 118 -1.41 -8.70 -22.12
CA GLN A 118 -0.89 -7.60 -22.94
C GLN A 118 0.65 -7.53 -22.88
N ASP A 119 1.20 -7.67 -21.67
CA ASP A 119 2.63 -7.49 -21.43
C ASP A 119 3.42 -8.81 -21.54
N ASN A 120 2.72 -9.93 -21.76
CA ASN A 120 3.25 -11.29 -21.82
C ASN A 120 4.13 -11.63 -20.60
N GLN A 121 3.71 -11.16 -19.42
CA GLN A 121 4.44 -11.29 -18.16
C GLN A 121 3.47 -11.59 -17.02
N VAL A 122 3.85 -12.47 -16.10
CA VAL A 122 3.05 -12.78 -14.90
C VAL A 122 3.32 -11.73 -13.81
N TYR A 123 2.26 -11.13 -13.27
CA TYR A 123 2.31 -10.17 -12.18
C TYR A 123 1.98 -10.84 -10.86
N LYS A 124 2.99 -10.91 -9.99
CA LYS A 124 2.82 -11.38 -8.61
C LYS A 124 3.22 -10.27 -7.64
N PRO A 125 2.28 -9.72 -6.85
CA PRO A 125 2.63 -8.78 -5.80
C PRO A 125 3.51 -9.47 -4.74
N PRO A 126 4.38 -8.70 -4.04
CA PRO A 126 4.53 -7.23 -4.08
C PRO A 126 5.24 -6.67 -5.33
N TRP A 127 4.89 -5.44 -5.75
CA TRP A 127 5.51 -4.77 -6.92
C TRP A 127 6.93 -4.33 -6.61
N ALA A 128 7.86 -4.59 -7.52
CA ALA A 128 9.24 -4.15 -7.42
C ALA A 128 9.45 -2.97 -8.36
N VAL A 129 9.68 -1.78 -7.81
CA VAL A 129 9.70 -0.53 -8.60
C VAL A 129 11.09 0.11 -8.60
N ILE A 130 11.32 0.92 -9.64
CA ILE A 130 12.48 1.81 -9.78
C ILE A 130 11.89 3.18 -10.13
N GLY A 131 12.26 4.21 -9.38
CA GLY A 131 11.86 5.59 -9.65
C GLY A 131 13.03 6.36 -10.25
N SER A 132 12.78 7.11 -11.33
CA SER A 132 13.73 8.06 -11.91
C SER A 132 13.05 9.41 -12.09
N THR A 133 13.77 10.49 -11.79
CA THR A 133 13.36 11.87 -12.09
C THR A 133 13.96 12.40 -13.39
N GLU A 134 14.90 11.67 -13.98
CA GLU A 134 15.60 12.07 -15.19
C GLU A 134 14.95 11.40 -16.41
N ALA A 135 14.54 12.22 -17.39
CA ALA A 135 14.08 11.76 -18.69
C ALA A 135 15.22 11.91 -19.69
N ILE A 136 15.79 10.78 -20.12
CA ILE A 136 16.76 10.76 -21.22
C ILE A 136 15.97 11.01 -22.50
N ARG A 137 16.18 12.16 -23.14
CA ARG A 137 15.69 12.41 -24.49
C ARG A 137 16.79 11.98 -25.45
N ASP A 138 16.55 10.91 -26.21
CA ASP A 138 17.41 10.53 -27.31
C ASP A 138 17.42 11.67 -28.35
N ALA A 139 18.64 12.07 -28.77
CA ALA A 139 18.89 13.16 -29.70
C ALA A 139 18.92 12.69 -31.16
#